data_AF-A0A952AUB9-F1
#
_entry.id   AF-A0A952AUB9-F1
#
_cell.length_a   1.000
_cell.length_b   1.000
_cell.length_c   1.000
_cell.angle_alpha   90.00
_cell.angle_beta   90.00
_cell.angle_gamma   90.00
#
_symmetry.space_group_name_H-M   'P 1'
#
loop_
_entity.id
_entity.type
_entity.pdbx_description
1 polymer ?
#
loop_
_entity_poly.entity_id
_entity_poly.type
_entity_poly.pdbx_seq_one_letter_code
_entity_poly.pdbx_strand_id
1 'polypeptide(L)'
;MAAAGIDPGLFVGGACGSDSLNRDDLFAIALQRVREATGHDFRGEDVIIIGDTPADIRCARSGGGRAISVATGPYSAEALSRHQPDHLFRDLTRVEEVLKVLGRPMETASD
;
A
#
# COMPACT_ATOMS: atom_id res chain seq x y z
N MET A 1 -1.23 -9.57 14.38
CA MET A 1 -2.02 -8.34 14.51
C MET A 1 -2.62 -8.18 15.90
N ALA A 2 -3.37 -9.16 16.40
CA ALA A 2 -3.92 -9.12 17.77
C ALA A 2 -2.85 -8.86 18.87
N ALA A 3 -1.67 -9.47 18.76
CA ALA A 3 -0.56 -9.25 19.69
C ALA A 3 -0.06 -7.79 19.74
N ALA A 4 -0.33 -6.99 18.70
CA ALA A 4 -0.01 -5.56 18.63
C ALA A 4 -1.21 -4.67 19.00
N GLY A 5 -2.31 -5.25 19.50
CA GLY A 5 -3.54 -4.50 19.82
C GLY A 5 -4.36 -4.08 18.60
N ILE A 6 -4.07 -4.64 17.42
CA ILE A 6 -4.78 -4.33 16.17
C ILE A 6 -5.84 -5.41 15.93
N ASP A 7 -7.09 -4.99 15.74
CA ASP A 7 -8.21 -5.87 15.40
C ASP A 7 -7.94 -6.59 14.07
N PRO A 8 -7.80 -7.93 14.07
CA PRO A 8 -7.63 -8.69 12.83
C PRO A 8 -8.82 -8.57 11.86
N GLY A 9 -10.02 -8.25 12.36
CA GLY A 9 -11.23 -8.06 11.56
C GLY A 9 -11.14 -6.90 10.56
N LEU A 10 -10.21 -5.96 10.77
CA LEU A 10 -9.92 -4.87 9.82
C LEU A 10 -9.28 -5.37 8.52
N PHE A 11 -8.75 -6.60 8.49
CA PHE A 11 -8.01 -7.15 7.37
C PHE A 11 -8.80 -8.29 6.73
N VAL A 12 -9.66 -7.94 5.78
CA VAL A 12 -10.59 -8.86 5.11
C VAL A 12 -9.96 -9.70 4.00
N GLY A 13 -8.74 -9.36 3.56
CA GLY A 13 -8.00 -10.05 2.52
C GLY A 13 -6.62 -9.42 2.31
N GLY A 14 -5.72 -10.15 1.63
CA GLY A 14 -4.37 -9.66 1.31
C GLY A 14 -3.40 -10.76 0.89
N ALA A 15 -2.16 -10.35 0.63
CA ALA A 15 -1.06 -11.25 0.31
C ALA A 15 0.13 -11.02 1.27
N CYS A 16 0.81 -12.10 1.60
CA CYS A 16 2.02 -12.14 2.40
C CYS A 16 3.21 -12.48 1.49
N GLY A 17 4.42 -12.11 1.92
CA GLY A 17 5.65 -12.50 1.22
C GLY A 17 5.89 -14.02 1.09
N SER A 18 5.11 -14.86 1.78
CA SER A 18 5.10 -16.32 1.61
C SER A 18 4.24 -16.80 0.44
N ASP A 19 3.37 -15.95 -0.12
CA ASP A 19 2.47 -16.32 -1.22
C ASP A 19 3.18 -16.37 -2.57
N SER A 20 4.26 -15.59 -2.75
CA SER A 20 5.12 -15.68 -3.93
C SER A 20 6.55 -15.22 -3.62
N LEU A 21 7.51 -15.85 -4.30
CA LEU A 21 8.90 -15.39 -4.34
C LEU A 21 9.05 -14.12 -5.18
N ASN A 22 8.17 -13.89 -6.16
CA ASN A 22 8.11 -12.66 -6.91
C ASN A 22 7.16 -11.68 -6.22
N ARG A 23 7.70 -10.53 -5.80
CA ARG A 23 6.95 -9.52 -5.05
C ARG A 23 5.86 -8.85 -5.89
N ASP A 24 6.05 -8.82 -7.21
CA ASP A 24 5.10 -8.19 -8.12
C ASP A 24 3.77 -8.97 -8.21
N ASP A 25 3.82 -10.29 -7.97
CA ASP A 25 2.64 -11.16 -7.96
C ASP A 25 1.72 -10.88 -6.76
N LEU A 26 2.27 -10.36 -5.66
CA LEU A 26 1.53 -10.13 -4.42
C LEU A 26 0.38 -9.14 -4.62
N PHE A 27 0.52 -8.19 -5.55
CA PHE A 27 -0.53 -7.24 -5.88
C PHE A 27 -1.77 -7.96 -6.40
N ALA A 28 -1.62 -8.80 -7.43
CA ALA A 28 -2.73 -9.52 -8.05
C ALA A 28 -3.37 -10.52 -7.07
N ILE A 29 -2.55 -11.21 -6.27
CA ILE A 29 -3.02 -12.16 -5.24
C ILE A 29 -3.86 -11.42 -4.19
N ALA A 30 -3.38 -10.27 -3.69
CA ALA A 30 -4.11 -9.49 -2.70
C ALA A 30 -5.44 -8.99 -3.27
N LEU A 31 -5.43 -8.45 -4.49
CA LEU A 31 -6.62 -7.94 -5.17
C LEU A 31 -7.67 -9.03 -5.39
N GLN A 32 -7.24 -10.21 -5.85
CA GLN A 32 -8.11 -11.36 -6.03
C GLN A 32 -8.77 -11.78 -4.70
N ARG A 33 -7.98 -11.92 -3.63
CA ARG A 33 -8.52 -12.35 -2.32
C ARG A 33 -9.47 -11.32 -1.71
N VAL A 34 -9.18 -10.03 -1.86
CA VAL A 34 -10.09 -8.97 -1.41
C VAL A 34 -11.39 -8.99 -2.22
N ARG A 35 -11.33 -9.23 -3.53
CA ARG A 35 -12.52 -9.40 -4.36
C ARG A 35 -13.36 -10.61 -3.92
N GLU A 36 -12.72 -11.75 -3.66
CA GLU A 36 -13.41 -12.95 -3.18
C GLU A 36 -14.07 -12.73 -1.81
N ALA A 37 -13.41 -12.00 -0.90
CA ALA A 37 -13.92 -11.72 0.44
C ALA A 37 -15.04 -10.67 0.48
N THR A 38 -15.03 -9.69 -0.43
CA THR A 38 -15.93 -8.53 -0.38
C THR A 38 -16.97 -8.50 -1.49
N GLY A 39 -16.79 -9.27 -2.56
CA GLY A 39 -17.59 -9.20 -3.79
C GLY A 39 -17.37 -7.93 -4.63
N HIS A 40 -16.47 -7.03 -4.21
CA HIS A 40 -16.19 -5.78 -4.91
C HIS A 40 -14.99 -5.93 -5.84
N ASP A 41 -15.08 -5.33 -7.02
CA ASP A 41 -13.98 -5.29 -7.99
C ASP A 41 -13.22 -3.97 -7.83
N PHE A 42 -12.03 -4.04 -7.24
CA PHE A 42 -11.15 -2.90 -7.05
C PHE A 42 -10.18 -2.79 -8.24
N ARG A 43 -9.91 -1.58 -8.70
CA ARG A 43 -8.93 -1.31 -9.75
C ARG A 43 -7.57 -0.98 -9.13
N GLY A 44 -6.52 -0.99 -9.97
CA GLY A 44 -5.17 -0.63 -9.56
C GLY A 44 -5.10 0.68 -8.77
N GLU A 45 -5.73 1.73 -9.29
CA GLU A 45 -5.76 3.07 -8.68
C GLU A 45 -6.48 3.16 -7.32
N ASP A 46 -7.33 2.17 -7.00
CA ASP A 46 -7.99 2.06 -5.69
C ASP A 46 -7.04 1.50 -4.62
N VAL A 47 -5.89 0.96 -5.03
CA VAL A 47 -4.92 0.30 -4.16
C VAL A 47 -3.77 1.22 -3.79
N ILE A 48 -3.44 1.21 -2.50
CA ILE A 48 -2.23 1.84 -1.95
C ILE A 48 -1.39 0.73 -1.33
N ILE A 49 -0.12 0.63 -1.74
CA ILE A 49 0.88 -0.19 -1.06
C ILE A 49 1.72 0.73 -0.17
N ILE A 50 1.77 0.40 1.12
CA ILE A 50 2.56 1.11 2.12
C ILE A 50 3.69 0.17 2.57
N GLY A 51 4.94 0.60 2.45
CA GLY A 51 6.09 -0.24 2.82
C GLY A 51 7.41 0.51 2.92
N ASP A 52 8.45 -0.19 3.36
CA ASP A 52 9.78 0.36 3.69
C ASP A 52 10.88 -0.17 2.76
N THR A 53 10.51 -0.89 1.70
CA THR A 53 11.46 -1.45 0.74
C THR A 53 11.19 -1.02 -0.71
N PRO A 54 12.20 -1.05 -1.59
CA PRO A 54 12.00 -0.93 -3.03
C PRO A 54 11.04 -1.96 -3.64
N ALA A 55 10.87 -3.11 -2.99
CA ALA A 55 9.96 -4.15 -3.48
C ALA A 55 8.48 -3.75 -3.30
N ASP A 56 8.16 -2.99 -2.25
CA ASP A 56 6.79 -2.50 -2.02
C ASP A 56 6.39 -1.49 -3.10
N ILE A 57 7.33 -0.62 -3.50
CA ILE A 57 7.13 0.32 -4.61
C ILE A 57 6.89 -0.44 -5.92
N ARG A 58 7.71 -1.45 -6.23
CA ARG A 58 7.53 -2.27 -7.44
C ARG A 58 6.21 -3.04 -7.44
N CYS A 59 5.83 -3.61 -6.30
CA CYS A 59 4.53 -4.27 -6.12
C CYS A 59 3.36 -3.31 -6.43
N ALA A 60 3.40 -2.07 -5.95
CA ALA A 60 2.36 -1.09 -6.30
C ALA A 60 2.30 -0.85 -7.81
N ARG A 61 3.46 -0.69 -8.46
CA ARG A 61 3.56 -0.42 -9.90
C ARG A 61 3.13 -1.59 -10.77
N SER A 62 3.33 -2.84 -10.33
CA SER A 62 2.91 -4.02 -11.11
C SER A 62 1.41 -4.07 -11.37
N GLY A 63 0.62 -3.48 -10.46
CA GLY A 63 -0.84 -3.42 -10.56
C GLY A 63 -1.44 -2.04 -10.80
N GLY A 64 -0.62 -1.01 -11.04
CA GLY A 64 -1.10 0.36 -11.24
C GLY A 64 -1.59 1.07 -9.97
N GLY A 65 -1.18 0.61 -8.80
CA GLY A 65 -1.48 1.25 -7.51
C GLY A 65 -0.50 2.35 -7.12
N ARG A 66 -0.87 3.05 -6.04
CA ARG A 66 -0.04 4.08 -5.41
C ARG A 66 0.94 3.46 -4.42
N ALA A 67 2.18 3.94 -4.42
CA ALA A 67 3.23 3.56 -3.48
C ALA A 67 3.47 4.67 -2.46
N ILE A 68 3.30 4.35 -1.17
CA ILE A 68 3.71 5.20 -0.06
C ILE A 68 4.87 4.53 0.66
N SER A 69 6.04 5.14 0.58
CA SER A 69 7.23 4.64 1.26
C SER A 69 7.39 5.24 2.65
N VAL A 70 7.78 4.41 3.62
CA VAL A 70 8.03 4.81 5.01
C VAL A 70 9.43 4.38 5.42
N ALA A 71 10.34 5.33 5.63
CA ALA A 71 11.77 5.07 5.87
C ALA A 71 12.10 4.67 7.32
N THR A 72 11.27 3.83 7.95
CA THR A 72 11.51 3.24 9.28
C THR A 72 12.24 1.90 9.21
N GLY A 73 12.43 1.38 7.99
CA GLY A 73 13.01 0.08 7.70
C GLY A 73 14.51 0.08 7.41
N PRO A 74 14.99 -0.94 6.68
CA PRO A 74 16.40 -1.07 6.34
C PRO A 74 16.87 -0.12 5.23
N TYR A 75 15.96 0.50 4.49
CA TYR A 75 16.28 1.44 3.42
C TYR A 75 16.10 2.88 3.89
N SER A 76 17.09 3.73 3.60
CA SER A 76 17.00 5.16 3.88
C SER A 76 15.98 5.85 2.97
N ALA A 77 15.48 7.00 3.39
CA ALA A 77 14.62 7.85 2.58
C ALA A 77 15.26 8.19 1.21
N GLU A 78 16.58 8.41 1.18
CA GLU A 78 17.31 8.66 -0.07
C GLU A 78 17.36 7.42 -0.98
N ALA A 79 17.53 6.22 -0.41
CA ALA A 79 17.49 5.00 -1.20
C ALA A 79 16.09 4.77 -1.79
N LEU A 80 15.04 4.97 -0.99
CA LEU A 80 13.65 4.81 -1.42
C LEU A 80 13.24 5.85 -2.47
N SER A 81 13.69 7.11 -2.36
CA SER A 81 13.32 8.16 -3.32
C SER A 81 13.80 7.87 -4.74
N ARG A 82 14.92 7.15 -4.91
CA ARG A 82 15.43 6.70 -6.23
C ARG A 82 14.48 5.77 -6.96
N HIS A 83 13.57 5.11 -6.23
CA HIS A 83 12.52 4.26 -6.79
C HIS A 83 11.21 5.00 -7.09
N GLN A 84 11.16 6.32 -6.85
CA GLN A 84 10.04 7.20 -7.20
C GLN A 84 8.67 6.74 -6.64
N PRO A 85 8.55 6.59 -5.30
CA PRO A 85 7.24 6.39 -4.68
C PRO A 85 6.37 7.65 -4.88
N ASP A 86 5.05 7.51 -4.82
CA ASP A 86 4.13 8.65 -4.92
C ASP A 86 4.26 9.56 -3.70
N HIS A 87 4.49 8.97 -2.53
CA HIS A 87 4.79 9.70 -1.30
C HIS A 87 5.89 9.00 -0.49
N LEU A 88 6.70 9.78 0.21
CA LEU A 88 7.78 9.29 1.04
C LEU A 88 7.76 9.99 2.40
N PHE A 89 7.62 9.19 3.46
CA PHE A 89 7.63 9.64 4.84
C PHE A 89 8.84 9.06 5.58
N ARG A 90 9.35 9.78 6.58
CA ARG A 90 10.36 9.23 7.51
C ARG A 90 9.76 8.25 8.50
N ASP A 91 8.56 8.56 8.98
CA ASP A 91 7.74 7.77 9.89
C ASP A 91 6.27 8.17 9.72
N LEU A 92 5.36 7.52 10.45
CA LEU A 92 3.92 7.78 10.40
C LEU A 92 3.41 8.69 11.55
N THR A 93 4.30 9.41 12.24
CA THR A 93 3.91 10.23 13.41
C THR A 93 3.14 11.50 13.03
N ARG A 94 3.29 11.99 11.80
CA ARG A 94 2.54 13.12 11.23
C ARG A 94 1.20 12.63 10.67
N VAL A 95 0.31 12.18 11.55
CA VAL A 95 -0.92 11.48 11.19
C VAL A 95 -1.79 12.28 10.22
N GLU A 96 -1.93 13.59 10.41
CA GLU A 96 -2.74 14.45 9.55
C GLU A 96 -2.20 14.53 8.12
N GLU A 97 -0.88 14.52 7.96
CA GLU A 97 -0.23 14.52 6.64
C GLU A 97 -0.39 13.17 5.95
N VAL A 98 -0.24 12.07 6.71
CA VAL A 98 -0.46 10.71 6.21
C VAL A 98 -1.91 10.53 5.75
N LEU A 99 -2.89 10.94 6.55
CA LEU A 99 -4.31 10.80 6.22
C LEU A 99 -4.71 11.59 4.95
N LYS A 100 -4.14 12.78 4.75
CA LYS A 100 -4.35 13.56 3.51
C LYS A 100 -3.91 12.80 2.26
N VAL A 101 -2.82 12.04 2.36
CA VAL A 101 -2.29 11.25 1.25
C VAL A 101 -3.10 9.96 1.03
N LEU A 102 -3.57 9.33 2.11
CA LEU A 102 -4.39 8.11 2.02
C LEU A 102 -5.77 8.37 1.42
N GLY A 103 -6.34 9.56 1.64
CA GLY A 103 -7.60 9.97 1.01
C GLY A 103 -7.56 9.91 -0.52
N ARG A 104 -8.72 9.74 -1.15
CA ARG A 104 -8.87 10.02 -2.59
C ARG A 104 -8.72 11.54 -2.81
N PRO A 105 -8.13 12.01 -3.92
CA PRO A 105 -8.38 13.37 -4.39
C PRO A 105 -9.90 13.56 -4.46
N MET A 106 -10.46 14.60 -3.84
CA MET A 106 -11.85 14.95 -4.07
C MET A 106 -12.00 15.17 -5.58
N GLU A 107 -12.91 14.43 -6.23
CA GLU A 107 -13.46 14.90 -7.49
C GLU A 107 -14.12 16.24 -7.18
N THR A 108 -13.64 17.30 -7.81
CA THR A 108 -14.41 18.55 -7.88
C THR A 108 -15.74 18.16 -8.53
N ALA A 109 -16.82 18.29 -7.78
CA ALA A 109 -18.16 18.21 -8.34
C ALA A 109 -18.23 19.20 -9.50
N SER A 110 -18.35 18.68 -10.72
CA SER A 110 -18.73 19.48 -11.87
C SER A 110 -20.21 19.81 -11.71
N ASP A 111 -20.53 21.10 -11.61
CA ASP A 111 -21.88 21.65 -11.81
C ASP A 111 -22.43 21.30 -13.20
#